data_AF-A0A0D2ZXJ8-F1
#
_entry.id   AF-A0A0D2ZXJ8-F1
#
_cell.length_a   1.000
_cell.length_b   1.000
_cell.length_c   1.000
_cell.angle_alpha   90.00
_cell.angle_beta   90.00
_cell.angle_gamma   90.00
#
_symmetry.space_group_name_H-M   'P 1'
#
loop_
_entity.id
_entity.type
_entity.pdbx_description
1 polymer ?
#
loop_
_entity_poly.entity_id
_entity_poly.type
_entity_poly.pdbx_seq_one_letter_code
_entity_poly.pdbx_strand_id
1 'polypeptide(L)'
;MEDTVFCGVFDGHGPYGHVIAKRVKDLLPLKLGSNLESYLSCEELLKEISLNAADRMTSDSLVQISANGESRVYNKDQDMVQMLLTSIVKAYRFMDKELKMQVDVDCFCSGTTAVTMFKQGQHLVVGNIGDSRVVLGTRNKENKLVPFQ
;
A
#
# COMPACT_ATOMS: atom_id res chain seq x y z
N MET A 1 6.97 -7.27 -10.14
CA MET A 1 6.78 -5.82 -10.33
C MET A 1 8.16 -5.20 -10.55
N GLU A 2 8.53 -4.92 -11.79
CA GLU A 2 9.77 -4.18 -12.08
C GLU A 2 9.56 -2.69 -11.76
N ASP A 3 10.60 -1.99 -11.26
CA ASP A 3 10.56 -0.58 -10.82
C ASP A 3 9.62 -0.25 -9.63
N THR A 4 9.54 -1.17 -8.66
CA THR A 4 8.86 -0.93 -7.38
C THR A 4 9.87 -0.68 -6.26
N VAL A 5 9.69 0.41 -5.50
CA VAL A 5 10.50 0.74 -4.33
C VAL A 5 9.61 1.01 -3.12
N PHE A 6 9.95 0.39 -1.99
CA PHE A 6 9.36 0.69 -0.69
C PHE A 6 10.39 1.35 0.22
N CYS A 7 9.99 2.40 0.93
CA CYS A 7 10.77 3.00 2.01
C CYS A 7 9.88 3.28 3.21
N GLY A 8 10.47 3.27 4.41
CA GLY A 8 9.76 3.60 5.64
C GLY A 8 10.67 4.16 6.72
N VAL A 9 10.13 5.08 7.50
CA VAL A 9 10.76 5.64 8.71
C VAL A 9 9.82 5.39 9.89
N PHE A 10 10.40 4.91 10.99
CA PHE A 10 9.68 4.49 12.19
C PHE A 10 10.39 5.07 13.41
N ASP A 11 9.78 6.06 14.04
CA ASP A 11 10.32 6.72 15.23
C ASP A 11 9.69 6.11 16.49
N GLY A 12 10.45 5.22 17.14
CA GLY A 12 10.03 4.49 18.32
C GLY A 12 10.15 5.32 19.59
N HIS A 13 9.10 5.32 20.42
CA HIS A 13 9.05 6.04 21.70
C HIS A 13 8.54 5.15 22.84
N GLY A 14 8.82 5.57 24.07
CA GLY A 14 8.52 4.80 25.28
C GLY A 14 9.55 3.70 25.57
N PRO A 15 9.39 2.95 26.68
CA PRO A 15 10.37 1.97 27.15
C PRO A 15 10.75 0.90 26.09
N TYR A 16 9.76 0.46 25.30
CA TYR A 16 9.95 -0.54 24.24
C TYR A 16 9.84 0.04 22.82
N GLY A 17 9.91 1.37 22.67
CA GLY A 17 9.73 2.03 21.37
C GLY A 17 10.69 1.51 20.29
N HIS A 18 11.95 1.30 20.65
CA HIS A 18 12.95 0.72 19.75
C HIS A 18 12.63 -0.72 19.29
N VAL A 19 12.03 -1.53 20.17
CA VAL A 19 11.58 -2.90 19.85
C VAL A 19 10.40 -2.86 18.89
N ILE A 20 9.41 -2.00 19.18
CA ILE A 20 8.21 -1.82 18.35
C ILE A 20 8.62 -1.28 16.97
N ALA A 21 9.43 -0.22 16.91
CA ALA A 21 9.91 0.35 15.64
C ALA A 21 10.68 -0.68 14.81
N LYS A 22 11.56 -1.47 15.44
CA LYS A 22 12.25 -2.58 14.77
C LYS A 22 11.28 -3.62 14.23
N ARG A 23 10.28 -4.02 15.02
CA ARG A 23 9.27 -5.01 14.62
C ARG A 23 8.46 -4.53 13.42
N VAL A 24 7.99 -3.28 13.44
CA VAL A 24 7.27 -2.66 12.33
C VAL A 24 8.16 -2.59 11.09
N LYS A 25 9.40 -2.14 11.23
CA LYS A 25 10.38 -2.09 10.13
C LYS A 25 10.59 -3.46 9.48
N ASP A 26 10.63 -4.53 10.25
CA ASP A 26 10.91 -5.89 9.76
C ASP A 26 9.66 -6.56 9.15
N LEU A 27 8.46 -6.36 9.72
CA LEU A 27 7.25 -7.08 9.30
C LEU A 27 6.36 -6.32 8.30
N LEU A 28 6.27 -5.00 8.43
CA LEU A 28 5.36 -4.20 7.62
C LEU A 28 5.64 -4.33 6.10
N PRO A 29 6.91 -4.30 5.63
CA PRO A 29 7.21 -4.46 4.20
C PRO A 29 6.80 -5.85 3.68
N LEU A 30 6.98 -6.90 4.48
CA LEU A 30 6.57 -8.25 4.13
C LEU A 30 5.06 -8.34 3.96
N LYS A 31 4.30 -7.75 4.89
CA LYS A 31 2.84 -7.77 4.81
C LYS A 31 2.31 -6.98 3.62
N LEU A 32 2.96 -5.86 3.30
CA LEU A 32 2.68 -5.09 2.09
C LEU A 32 2.92 -5.94 0.83
N GLY A 33 4.09 -6.57 0.71
CA GLY A 33 4.41 -7.45 -0.41
C GLY A 33 3.36 -8.53 -0.63
N SER A 34 3.00 -9.28 0.43
CA SER A 34 1.99 -10.34 0.31
C SER A 34 0.60 -9.83 -0.08
N ASN A 35 0.20 -8.65 0.37
CA ASN A 35 -1.09 -8.06 -0.02
C ASN A 35 -1.12 -7.71 -1.52
N LEU A 36 0.02 -7.25 -2.06
CA LEU A 36 0.15 -6.88 -3.47
C LEU A 36 0.22 -8.10 -4.39
N GLU A 37 0.99 -9.12 -4.00
CA GLU A 37 1.06 -10.40 -4.73
C GLU A 37 -0.31 -11.08 -4.80
N SER A 38 -1.05 -11.09 -3.69
CA SER A 38 -2.42 -11.63 -3.66
C SER A 38 -3.34 -10.88 -4.60
N TYR A 39 -3.20 -9.55 -4.73
CA TYR A 39 -4.03 -8.77 -5.65
C TYR A 39 -3.71 -9.10 -7.11
N LEU A 40 -2.42 -9.17 -7.46
CA LEU A 40 -1.98 -9.53 -8.82
C LEU A 40 -2.46 -10.93 -9.22
N SER A 41 -2.34 -11.90 -8.33
CA SER A 41 -2.81 -13.26 -8.57
C SER A 41 -4.34 -13.31 -8.79
N CYS A 42 -5.12 -12.53 -8.02
CA CYS A 42 -6.56 -12.42 -8.27
C CYS A 42 -6.88 -11.74 -9.61
N GLU A 43 -6.12 -10.71 -10.00
CA GLU A 43 -6.33 -10.03 -11.29
C GLU A 43 -6.00 -10.94 -12.48
N GLU A 44 -4.93 -11.74 -12.40
CA GLU A 44 -4.57 -12.73 -13.42
C GLU A 44 -5.65 -13.80 -13.58
N LEU A 45 -6.17 -14.31 -12.46
CA LEU A 45 -7.21 -15.33 -12.45
C LEU A 45 -8.54 -14.80 -13.03
N LEU A 46 -8.89 -13.54 -12.74
CA LEU A 46 -10.06 -12.88 -13.34
C LEU A 46 -9.91 -12.69 -14.86
N LYS A 47 -8.71 -12.31 -15.34
CA LYS A 47 -8.43 -12.21 -16.78
C LYS A 47 -8.53 -13.57 -17.47
N GLU A 48 -8.01 -14.62 -16.86
CA GLU A 48 -8.09 -15.98 -17.40
C GLU A 48 -9.55 -16.44 -17.52
N ILE A 49 -10.39 -16.19 -16.51
CA ILE A 49 -11.83 -16.50 -16.57
C ILE A 49 -12.52 -15.70 -17.69
N SER A 50 -12.23 -14.40 -17.84
CA SER A 50 -12.81 -13.58 -18.91
C SER A 50 -12.41 -14.04 -20.31
N LEU A 51 -11.16 -14.46 -20.51
CA LEU A 51 -10.69 -14.97 -21.80
C LEU A 51 -11.33 -16.33 -22.15
N ASN A 52 -11.51 -17.20 -21.16
CA ASN A 52 -12.17 -18.49 -21.35
C ASN A 52 -13.69 -18.36 -21.60
N ALA A 53 -14.31 -17.25 -21.18
CA ALA A 53 -15.71 -16.96 -21.46
C ALA A 53 -15.95 -16.40 -22.88
N ALA A 54 -14.92 -15.85 -23.54
CA ALA A 54 -15.03 -15.22 -24.87
C ALA A 54 -15.18 -16.23 -26.03
N ASP A 55 -14.94 -17.52 -25.80
CA ASP A 55 -15.11 -18.59 -26.81
C ASP A 55 -16.56 -19.11 -26.90
N ARG A 56 -17.49 -18.54 -26.13
CA ARG A 56 -18.93 -18.78 -26.26
C ARG A 56 -19.63 -17.49 -26.68
N MET A 57 -19.82 -17.35 -27.99
CA MET A 57 -20.55 -16.26 -28.64
C MET A 57 -21.90 -15.98 -27.96
N THR A 58 -22.00 -14.82 -27.30
CA THR A 58 -22.87 -13.72 -27.74
C THR A 58 -22.42 -12.45 -27.04
N SER A 59 -22.26 -11.40 -27.84
CA SER A 59 -22.08 -10.02 -27.42
C SER A 59 -23.19 -9.61 -26.46
N ASP A 60 -22.91 -9.64 -25.17
CA ASP A 60 -23.53 -8.71 -24.23
C ASP A 60 -22.55 -8.41 -23.10
N SER A 61 -22.44 -7.12 -22.83
CA SER A 61 -21.50 -6.48 -21.93
C SER A 61 -21.37 -7.22 -20.59
N LEU A 62 -20.14 -7.64 -20.27
CA LEU A 62 -19.79 -8.26 -19.00
C LEU A 62 -20.08 -7.29 -17.85
N VAL A 63 -21.14 -7.55 -17.10
CA VAL A 63 -21.40 -6.94 -15.78
C VAL A 63 -21.49 -8.05 -14.74
N GLN A 64 -21.15 -7.68 -13.49
CA GLN A 64 -21.66 -8.17 -12.19
C GLN A 64 -20.55 -8.83 -11.33
N ILE A 65 -20.22 -8.45 -10.07
CA ILE A 65 -20.95 -7.78 -8.95
C ILE A 65 -19.95 -7.26 -7.88
N SER A 66 -20.16 -6.16 -7.14
CA SER A 66 -21.34 -5.91 -6.27
C SER A 66 -21.69 -4.45 -5.93
N ALA A 67 -23.01 -4.27 -5.76
CA ALA A 67 -23.75 -3.26 -4.99
C ALA A 67 -23.44 -1.78 -5.27
N ASN A 68 -23.83 -1.29 -6.45
CA ASN A 68 -24.45 0.04 -6.65
C ASN A 68 -24.55 0.48 -8.13
N GLY A 69 -24.34 -0.42 -9.11
CA GLY A 69 -24.83 -0.17 -10.48
C GLY A 69 -24.19 1.00 -11.23
N GLU A 70 -22.99 1.45 -10.83
CA GLU A 70 -22.24 2.44 -11.61
C GLU A 70 -21.20 1.76 -12.49
N SER A 71 -21.35 1.93 -13.80
CA SER A 71 -20.36 1.54 -14.82
C SER A 71 -19.10 2.38 -14.61
N ARG A 72 -17.99 1.75 -14.17
CA ARG A 72 -16.70 2.42 -14.03
C ARG A 72 -15.84 2.12 -15.25
N VAL A 73 -15.42 3.18 -15.93
CA VAL A 73 -14.40 3.14 -16.99
C VAL A 73 -13.11 2.57 -16.38
N TYR A 74 -12.57 1.49 -16.96
CA TYR A 74 -11.33 0.87 -16.51
C TYR A 74 -10.15 1.82 -16.69
N ASN A 75 -9.60 2.33 -15.60
CA ASN A 75 -8.42 3.18 -15.60
C ASN A 75 -7.32 2.50 -14.78
N LYS A 76 -6.46 1.75 -15.47
CA LYS A 76 -5.45 0.86 -14.87
C LYS A 76 -4.53 1.56 -13.87
N ASP A 77 -4.22 2.84 -14.10
CA ASP A 77 -3.41 3.65 -13.20
C ASP A 77 -4.16 4.00 -11.90
N GLN A 78 -5.45 4.32 -12.00
CA GLN A 78 -6.29 4.65 -10.85
C GLN A 78 -6.53 3.41 -9.97
N ASP A 79 -6.71 2.24 -10.58
CA ASP A 79 -6.85 0.97 -9.88
C ASP A 79 -5.56 0.57 -9.15
N MET A 80 -4.39 0.81 -9.77
CA MET A 80 -3.10 0.57 -9.14
C MET A 80 -2.89 1.44 -7.90
N VAL A 81 -3.14 2.75 -8.00
CA VAL A 81 -3.04 3.67 -6.86
C VAL A 81 -3.99 3.25 -5.74
N GLN A 82 -5.23 2.90 -6.07
CA GLN A 82 -6.22 2.44 -5.09
C GLN A 82 -5.81 1.12 -4.42
N MET A 83 -5.21 0.20 -5.17
CA MET A 83 -4.67 -1.06 -4.67
C MET A 83 -3.49 -0.82 -3.71
N LEU A 84 -2.55 0.07 -4.06
CA LEU A 84 -1.44 0.45 -3.19
C LEU A 84 -1.93 1.07 -1.88
N LEU A 85 -2.85 2.04 -1.95
CA LEU A 85 -3.48 2.67 -0.79
C LEU A 85 -4.15 1.63 0.11
N THR A 86 -4.96 0.75 -0.48
CA THR A 86 -5.67 -0.31 0.25
C THR A 86 -4.67 -1.26 0.93
N SER A 87 -3.57 -1.59 0.26
CA SER A 87 -2.54 -2.48 0.79
C SER A 87 -1.82 -1.86 1.99
N ILE A 88 -1.50 -0.56 1.93
CA ILE A 88 -0.92 0.20 3.05
C ILE A 88 -1.85 0.20 4.25
N VAL A 89 -3.13 0.54 4.06
CA VAL A 89 -4.11 0.55 5.16
C VAL A 89 -4.26 -0.84 5.79
N LYS A 90 -4.33 -1.90 4.95
CA LYS A 90 -4.41 -3.29 5.44
C LYS A 90 -3.15 -3.68 6.22
N ALA A 91 -1.96 -3.31 5.75
CA ALA A 91 -0.70 -3.62 6.43
C ALA A 91 -0.59 -2.87 7.76
N TYR A 92 -0.99 -1.60 7.83
CA TYR A 92 -1.02 -0.84 9.09
C TYR A 92 -1.96 -1.47 10.12
N ARG A 93 -3.17 -1.84 9.70
CA ARG A 93 -4.14 -2.54 10.57
C ARG A 93 -3.64 -3.91 11.03
N PHE A 94 -2.93 -4.63 10.16
CA PHE A 94 -2.30 -5.89 10.54
C PHE A 94 -1.23 -5.67 11.60
N MET A 95 -0.35 -4.69 11.41
CA MET A 95 0.71 -4.40 12.39
C MET A 95 0.15 -3.97 13.75
N ASP A 96 -0.88 -3.13 13.77
CA ASP A 96 -1.56 -2.75 15.03
C ASP A 96 -2.10 -3.98 15.79
N LYS A 97 -2.67 -4.97 15.07
CA LYS A 97 -3.12 -6.22 15.68
C LYS A 97 -1.96 -7.12 16.12
N GLU A 98 -0.91 -7.22 15.31
CA GLU A 98 0.27 -8.04 15.62
C GLU A 98 0.97 -7.56 16.88
N LEU A 99 1.16 -6.24 17.02
CA LEU A 99 1.75 -5.62 18.20
C LEU A 99 0.88 -5.84 19.45
N LYS A 100 -0.45 -5.71 19.33
CA LYS A 100 -1.39 -6.00 20.43
C LYS A 100 -1.35 -7.44 20.94
N MET A 101 -0.94 -8.40 20.10
CA MET A 101 -0.85 -9.80 20.48
C MET A 101 0.48 -10.15 21.16
N GLN A 102 1.48 -9.26 21.16
CA GLN A 102 2.75 -9.52 21.82
C GLN A 102 2.64 -9.28 23.32
N VAL A 103 2.74 -10.36 24.10
CA VAL A 103 2.66 -10.33 25.57
C VAL A 103 3.92 -9.73 26.20
N ASP A 104 5.06 -9.85 25.51
CA ASP A 104 6.38 -9.46 26.04
C ASP A 104 6.73 -7.98 25.80
N VAL A 105 5.88 -7.24 25.08
CA VAL A 105 6.11 -5.83 24.72
C VAL A 105 4.95 -4.99 25.22
N ASP A 106 5.20 -4.18 26.25
CA ASP A 106 4.19 -3.25 26.76
C ASP A 106 3.94 -2.11 25.77
N CYS A 107 2.89 -2.28 24.96
CA CYS A 107 2.40 -1.31 23.98
C CYS A 107 1.49 -0.23 24.60
N PHE A 108 1.22 -0.25 25.91
CA PHE A 108 0.40 0.78 26.56
C PHE A 108 1.17 2.11 26.67
N CYS A 109 2.45 2.03 27.05
CA CYS A 109 3.35 3.17 27.20
C CYS A 109 4.45 3.26 26.13
N SER A 110 4.42 2.37 25.13
CA SER A 110 5.42 2.33 24.05
C SER A 110 4.74 2.33 22.69
N GLY A 111 5.39 2.91 21.69
CA GLY A 111 4.86 2.98 20.34
C GLY A 111 5.91 3.35 19.30
N THR A 112 5.47 3.51 18.07
CA THR A 112 6.29 4.06 16.98
C THR A 112 5.42 4.89 16.05
N THR A 113 6.00 5.93 15.45
CA THR A 113 5.43 6.53 14.24
C THR A 113 5.62 5.58 13.05
N ALA A 114 4.95 5.86 11.95
CA ALA A 114 5.22 5.21 10.68
C ALA A 114 4.91 6.15 9.51
N VAL A 115 5.95 6.60 8.81
CA VAL A 115 5.79 7.17 7.47
C VAL A 115 6.37 6.20 6.44
N THR A 116 5.53 5.73 5.52
CA THR A 116 5.92 4.79 4.47
C THR A 116 5.64 5.37 3.10
N MET A 117 6.48 4.99 2.15
CA MET A 117 6.45 5.45 0.77
C MET A 117 6.54 4.24 -0.15
N PHE A 118 5.65 4.20 -1.14
CA PHE A 118 5.64 3.20 -2.19
C PHE A 118 5.72 3.90 -3.55
N LYS A 119 6.79 3.64 -4.30
CA LYS A 119 6.95 4.10 -5.68
C LYS A 119 6.76 2.92 -6.62
N GLN A 120 5.91 3.06 -7.62
CA GLN A 120 5.78 2.13 -8.73
C GLN A 120 5.71 2.92 -10.04
N GLY A 121 6.75 2.84 -10.87
CA GLY A 121 6.82 3.68 -12.08
C GLY A 121 6.76 5.17 -11.74
N GLN A 122 5.75 5.86 -12.26
CA GLN A 122 5.49 7.28 -12.01
C GLN A 122 4.56 7.53 -10.81
N HIS A 123 4.00 6.48 -10.22
CA HIS A 123 3.06 6.59 -9.11
C HIS A 123 3.82 6.56 -7.79
N LEU A 124 3.50 7.52 -6.92
CA LEU A 124 4.05 7.62 -5.57
C LEU A 124 2.90 7.68 -4.55
N VAL A 125 2.88 6.74 -3.63
CA VAL A 125 1.88 6.66 -2.56
C VAL A 125 2.56 6.75 -1.21
N VAL A 126 2.03 7.57 -0.31
CA VAL A 126 2.56 7.78 1.03
C VAL A 126 1.49 7.46 2.07
N GLY A 127 1.86 6.65 3.07
CA GLY A 127 1.06 6.40 4.27
C GLY A 127 1.74 7.00 5.49
N ASN A 128 1.02 7.78 6.29
CA ASN A 128 1.58 8.40 7.51
C ASN A 128 0.71 8.13 8.74
N ILE A 129 1.34 7.74 9.84
CA ILE A 129 0.78 7.70 11.20
C ILE A 129 1.79 8.36 12.14
N GLY A 130 1.36 9.42 12.83
CA GLY A 130 2.19 10.19 13.75
C GLY A 130 2.72 11.49 13.15
N ASP A 131 3.82 11.98 13.70
CA ASP A 131 4.41 13.29 13.43
C ASP A 131 5.70 13.26 12.58
N SER A 132 6.12 12.06 12.17
CA SER A 132 7.10 11.88 11.09
C SER A 132 6.59 12.43 9.76
N ARG A 133 7.51 12.80 8.86
CA ARG A 133 7.18 13.56 7.64
C ARG A 133 7.94 13.07 6.42
N VAL A 134 7.28 13.13 5.26
CA VAL A 134 7.87 13.02 3.92
C VAL A 134 7.73 14.37 3.23
N VAL A 135 8.81 14.81 2.59
CA VAL A 135 8.86 16.09 1.87
C VAL A 135 9.24 15.80 0.42
N LEU A 136 8.41 16.25 -0.52
CA LEU A 136 8.67 16.13 -1.95
C LEU A 136 9.32 17.41 -2.47
N GLY A 137 10.46 17.25 -3.16
CA GLY A 137 11.18 18.34 -3.81
C GLY A 137 11.27 18.11 -5.31
N THR A 138 11.32 19.19 -6.08
CA THR A 138 11.55 19.17 -7.52
C THR A 138 12.72 20.08 -7.89
N ARG A 139 13.25 19.96 -9.10
CA ARG A 139 14.29 20.85 -9.61
C ARG A 139 13.68 21.85 -10.58
N ASN A 140 13.96 23.14 -10.37
CA ASN A 140 13.52 24.19 -11.28
C ASN A 140 14.39 24.24 -12.56
N LYS A 141 14.08 25.17 -13.48
CA LYS A 141 14.84 25.36 -14.73
C LYS A 141 16.32 25.70 -14.53
N GLU A 142 16.68 26.22 -13.36
CA GLU A 142 18.07 26.53 -12.96
C GLU A 142 18.74 25.36 -12.23
N ASN A 143 18.14 24.17 -12.25
CA ASN A 143 18.61 22.97 -11.55
C ASN A 143 18.68 23.11 -10.01
N LYS A 144 18.00 24.11 -9.42
CA LYS A 144 17.92 24.31 -7.97
C LYS A 144 16.80 23.45 -7.37
N LEU A 145 17.07 22.84 -6.22
CA LEU A 145 16.06 22.09 -5.45
C LEU A 145 15.06 23.08 -4.85
N VAL A 146 13.78 22.89 -5.16
CA VAL A 146 12.66 23.69 -4.66
C VAL A 146 11.58 22.76 -4.10
N PRO A 147 10.75 23.20 -3.13
CA PRO A 147 9.63 22.40 -2.67
C PRO A 147 8.69 22.11 -3.84
N PHE A 148 8.18 20.88 -3.90
CA PHE A 148 7.08 20.55 -4.79
C PHE A 148 5.82 21.27 -4.29
N GLN A 149 5.19 22.08 -5.15
CA GLN A 149 3.99 22.87 -4.86
C GLN A 149 2.80 22.35 -5.66
#